data_AF-A0A963IID4-F1
#
_entry.id   AF-A0A963IID4-F1
#
_cell.length_a   1.000
_cell.length_b   1.000
_cell.length_c   1.000
_cell.angle_alpha   90.00
_cell.angle_beta   90.00
_cell.angle_gamma   90.00
#
_symmetry.space_group_name_H-M   'P 1'
#
loop_
_entity.id
_entity.type
_entity.pdbx_description
1 polymer ?
#
loop_
_entity_poly.entity_id
_entity_poly.type
_entity_poly.pdbx_seq_one_letter_code
_entity_poly.pdbx_strand_id
1 'polypeptide(L)'
;MAQHVSVHPDNPQQRLLGRAAEIVRQGGVIALPTDSSYALGCHLGDKAAVERIRAIRGVDERHLLTLMCRDLSQIGQFARVDNATYRLLKATTPGSYTFILEGTRELPRRVLHPKRKTIGLRVPANTVTLALL
;
A
#
# COMPACT_ATOMS: atom_id res chain seq x y z
N MET A 1 12.79 -16.44 -10.93
CA MET A 1 13.11 -16.82 -9.53
C MET A 1 12.96 -15.57 -8.65
N ALA A 2 12.40 -15.69 -7.45
CA ALA A 2 12.23 -14.55 -6.55
C ALA A 2 13.57 -14.17 -5.89
N GLN A 3 13.82 -12.88 -5.69
CA GLN A 3 14.98 -12.40 -4.93
C GLN A 3 14.60 -12.33 -3.44
N HIS A 4 15.43 -12.89 -2.57
CA HIS A 4 15.27 -12.77 -1.13
C HIS A 4 16.20 -11.68 -0.60
N VAL A 5 15.63 -10.66 0.07
CA VAL A 5 16.36 -9.55 0.66
C VAL A 5 16.12 -9.58 2.17
N SER A 6 17.13 -9.92 2.94
CA SER A 6 17.05 -9.91 4.41
C SER A 6 17.36 -8.50 4.93
N VAL A 7 16.42 -7.92 5.67
CA VAL A 7 16.50 -6.55 6.21
C VAL A 7 16.30 -6.62 7.71
N HIS A 8 17.08 -5.86 8.48
CA HIS A 8 16.87 -5.79 9.93
C HIS A 8 15.53 -5.11 10.26
N PRO A 9 14.69 -5.68 11.14
CA PRO A 9 13.36 -5.15 11.41
C PRO A 9 13.37 -3.73 12.01
N ASP A 10 14.28 -3.45 12.95
CA ASP A 10 14.31 -2.15 13.65
C ASP A 10 15.25 -1.11 13.04
N ASN A 11 16.25 -1.53 12.25
CA ASN A 11 17.26 -0.65 11.65
C ASN A 11 17.53 -1.11 10.20
N PRO A 12 16.55 -0.94 9.31
CA PRO A 12 16.62 -1.50 7.97
C PRO A 12 17.74 -0.86 7.15
N GLN A 13 18.55 -1.69 6.49
CA GLN A 13 19.69 -1.23 5.73
C GLN A 13 19.24 -0.48 4.47
N GLN A 14 19.54 0.82 4.39
CA GLN A 14 19.12 1.71 3.29
C GLN A 14 19.50 1.21 1.90
N ARG A 15 20.70 0.62 1.75
CA ARG A 15 21.15 0.04 0.48
C ARG A 15 20.22 -1.10 0.00
N LEU A 16 19.71 -1.91 0.92
CA LEU A 16 18.82 -3.03 0.60
C LEU A 16 17.41 -2.53 0.28
N LEU A 17 16.91 -1.56 1.05
CA LEU A 17 15.64 -0.89 0.76
C LEU A 17 15.66 -0.18 -0.59
N GLY A 18 16.73 0.53 -0.92
CA GLY A 18 16.90 1.19 -2.22
C GLY A 18 16.84 0.20 -3.38
N ARG A 19 17.45 -0.98 -3.24
CA ARG A 19 17.34 -2.07 -4.23
C ARG A 19 15.91 -2.60 -4.34
N ALA A 20 15.22 -2.80 -3.22
CA ALA A 20 13.82 -3.25 -3.23
C ALA A 20 12.91 -2.19 -3.87
N ALA A 21 13.08 -0.92 -3.53
CA ALA A 21 12.34 0.19 -4.12
C ALA A 21 12.56 0.27 -5.64
N GLU A 22 13.78 0.06 -6.11
CA GLU A 22 14.08 0.04 -7.54
C GLU A 22 13.37 -1.09 -8.28
N ILE A 23 13.32 -2.29 -7.69
CA ILE A 23 12.53 -3.41 -8.22
C ILE A 23 11.06 -3.01 -8.33
N VAL A 24 10.50 -2.34 -7.32
CA VAL A 24 9.11 -1.86 -7.36
C VAL A 24 8.90 -0.84 -8.48
N ARG A 25 9.79 0.16 -8.61
CA ARG A 25 9.72 1.19 -9.67
C ARG A 25 9.80 0.60 -11.08
N GLN A 26 10.53 -0.50 -11.25
CA GLN A 26 10.64 -1.23 -12.51
C GLN A 26 9.47 -2.19 -12.79
N GLY A 27 8.36 -2.09 -12.04
CA GLY A 27 7.15 -2.90 -12.21
C GLY A 27 7.20 -4.26 -11.50
N GLY A 28 8.17 -4.45 -10.60
CA GLY A 28 8.26 -5.65 -9.76
C GLY A 28 7.16 -5.70 -8.70
N VAL A 29 6.76 -6.93 -8.37
CA VAL A 29 5.91 -7.24 -7.23
C VAL A 29 6.78 -7.75 -6.09
N ILE A 30 6.62 -7.19 -4.89
CA ILE A 30 7.36 -7.55 -3.70
C ILE A 30 6.42 -8.09 -2.61
N ALA A 31 6.96 -8.90 -1.70
CA ALA A 31 6.34 -9.19 -0.42
C ALA A 31 7.07 -8.38 0.66
N LEU A 32 6.33 -7.56 1.42
CA LEU A 32 6.86 -6.68 2.47
C LEU A 32 6.23 -7.01 3.84
N PRO A 33 6.99 -6.93 4.95
CA PRO A 33 6.45 -7.17 6.28
C PRO A 33 5.63 -5.97 6.77
N THR A 34 4.44 -6.20 7.31
CA THR A 34 3.65 -5.17 8.01
C THR A 34 3.46 -5.54 9.47
N ASP A 35 2.89 -4.64 10.26
CA ASP A 35 2.51 -4.89 11.65
C ASP A 35 1.43 -5.98 11.83
N SER A 36 0.80 -6.44 10.73
CA SER A 36 -0.29 -7.42 10.77
C SER A 36 -0.08 -8.67 9.90
N SER A 37 1.15 -8.94 9.43
CA SER A 37 1.59 -9.99 8.47
C SER A 37 2.22 -9.40 7.20
N TYR A 38 2.64 -10.25 6.27
CA TYR A 38 3.19 -9.82 4.98
C TYR A 38 2.10 -9.33 4.03
N ALA A 39 2.45 -8.32 3.24
CA ALA A 39 1.61 -7.80 2.16
C ALA A 39 2.33 -7.92 0.82
N LEU A 40 1.56 -8.06 -0.26
CA LEU A 40 2.07 -7.89 -1.62
C LEU A 40 1.99 -6.42 -2.01
N GLY A 41 3.08 -5.88 -2.55
CA GLY A 41 3.18 -4.49 -2.98
C GLY A 41 3.73 -4.37 -4.40
N CYS A 42 3.32 -3.30 -5.08
CA CYS A 42 3.85 -2.89 -6.38
C CYS A 42 3.79 -1.37 -6.52
N HIS A 43 4.34 -0.84 -7.61
CA HIS A 43 4.23 0.59 -7.91
C HIS A 43 2.76 0.98 -8.16
N LEU A 44 2.36 2.14 -7.64
CA LEU A 44 1.00 2.64 -7.82
C LEU A 44 0.72 2.88 -9.30
N GLY A 45 -0.34 2.28 -9.81
CA GLY A 45 -0.77 2.47 -11.19
C GLY A 45 -0.07 1.58 -12.21
N ASP A 46 0.88 0.72 -11.84
CA ASP A 46 1.40 -0.28 -12.76
C ASP A 46 0.31 -1.34 -13.06
N LYS A 47 -0.12 -1.42 -14.33
CA LYS A 47 -1.20 -2.34 -14.73
C LYS A 47 -0.76 -3.80 -14.58
N ALA A 48 0.42 -4.16 -15.08
CA ALA A 48 0.90 -5.53 -15.10
C ALA A 48 1.17 -6.04 -13.68
N ALA A 49 1.73 -5.19 -12.82
CA ALA A 49 2.00 -5.55 -11.44
C ALA A 49 0.71 -5.73 -10.62
N VAL A 50 -0.30 -4.88 -10.84
CA VAL A 50 -1.62 -5.04 -10.20
C VAL A 50 -2.32 -6.32 -10.65
N GLU A 51 -2.31 -6.63 -11.95
CA GLU A 51 -2.87 -7.89 -12.47
C GLU A 51 -2.15 -9.11 -11.88
N ARG A 52 -0.83 -9.04 -11.74
CA ARG A 52 -0.04 -10.07 -11.08
C ARG A 52 -0.39 -10.26 -9.61
N ILE A 53 -0.58 -9.17 -8.84
CA ILE A 53 -1.04 -9.26 -7.44
C ILE A 53 -2.42 -9.93 -7.37
N ARG A 54 -3.35 -9.55 -8.25
CA ARG A 54 -4.68 -10.15 -8.31
C ARG A 54 -4.62 -11.64 -8.63
N ALA A 55 -3.80 -12.03 -9.59
CA ALA A 55 -3.58 -13.44 -9.96
C ALA A 55 -2.99 -14.25 -8.79
N ILE A 56 -1.96 -13.74 -8.10
CA ILE A 56 -1.36 -14.41 -6.94
C ILE A 56 -2.39 -14.59 -5.82
N ARG A 57 -3.25 -13.58 -5.60
CA ARG A 57 -4.26 -13.61 -4.55
C ARG A 57 -5.55 -14.35 -4.93
N GLY A 58 -5.72 -14.71 -6.20
CA GLY A 58 -6.96 -15.31 -6.71
C GLY A 58 -8.18 -14.39 -6.57
N VAL A 59 -8.01 -13.07 -6.72
CA VAL A 59 -9.09 -12.09 -6.57
C VAL A 59 -9.38 -11.33 -7.87
N ASP A 60 -10.63 -10.98 -8.09
CA ASP A 60 -11.07 -10.19 -9.25
C ASP A 60 -10.92 -8.68 -9.03
N GLU A 61 -11.34 -7.86 -9.99
CA GLU A 61 -11.31 -6.39 -9.93
C GLU A 61 -12.24 -5.76 -8.88
N ARG A 62 -13.24 -6.52 -8.37
CA ARG A 62 -14.18 -6.05 -7.35
C ARG A 62 -13.57 -6.12 -5.96
N HIS A 63 -12.56 -6.96 -5.76
CA HIS A 63 -11.80 -6.97 -4.53
C HIS A 63 -11.03 -5.65 -4.34
N LEU A 64 -11.19 -5.06 -3.16
CA LEU A 64 -10.52 -3.82 -2.78
C LEU A 64 -9.02 -4.06 -2.62
N LEU A 65 -8.24 -3.32 -3.40
CA LEU A 65 -6.81 -3.19 -3.16
C LEU A 65 -6.57 -2.16 -2.05
N THR A 66 -5.38 -2.20 -1.47
CA THR A 66 -4.96 -1.27 -0.41
C THR A 66 -3.81 -0.42 -0.91
N LEU A 67 -3.94 0.89 -0.79
CA LEU A 67 -2.84 1.83 -0.89
C LEU A 67 -2.14 1.90 0.47
N MET A 68 -0.86 1.54 0.50
CA MET A 68 -0.02 1.71 1.68
C MET A 68 0.47 3.15 1.70
N CYS A 69 0.19 3.88 2.77
CA CYS A 69 0.50 5.29 2.94
C CYS A 69 1.55 5.48 4.02
N ARG A 70 2.43 6.47 3.87
CA ARG A 70 3.47 6.82 4.85
C ARG A 70 2.90 7.50 6.10
N ASP A 71 1.80 8.24 5.96
CA ASP A 71 1.16 9.01 7.02
C ASP A 71 -0.28 9.43 6.64
N LEU A 72 -0.94 10.13 7.57
CA LEU A 72 -2.30 10.67 7.40
C LEU A 72 -2.39 11.74 6.30
N SER A 73 -1.32 12.50 6.06
CA SER A 73 -1.30 13.53 5.02
C SER A 73 -1.45 12.89 3.64
N GLN A 74 -0.73 11.78 3.43
CA GLN A 74 -0.82 11.03 2.17
C GLN A 74 -2.20 10.38 1.98
N ILE A 75 -2.88 9.96 3.05
CA ILE A 75 -4.29 9.53 2.96
C ILE A 75 -5.17 10.67 2.44
N GLY A 76 -5.02 11.89 2.97
CA GLY A 76 -5.79 13.06 2.54
C GLY A 76 -5.55 13.47 1.08
N GLN A 77 -4.38 13.14 0.53
CA GLN A 77 -4.08 13.34 -0.90
C GLN A 77 -4.87 12.38 -1.79
N PHE A 78 -4.95 11.10 -1.39
CA PHE A 78 -5.50 10.03 -2.24
C PHE A 78 -6.97 9.69 -1.97
N ALA A 79 -7.54 10.14 -0.85
CA ALA A 79 -8.91 9.84 -0.48
C ALA A 79 -9.67 11.08 0.01
N ARG A 80 -10.98 11.08 -0.19
CA ARG A 80 -11.88 12.06 0.42
C ARG A 80 -12.02 11.77 1.90
N VAL A 81 -11.67 12.75 2.72
CA VAL A 81 -11.72 12.65 4.19
C VAL A 81 -12.49 13.83 4.74
N ASP A 82 -13.62 13.56 5.38
CA ASP A 82 -14.36 14.57 6.14
C ASP A 82 -13.85 14.69 7.59
N ASN A 83 -14.38 15.64 8.36
CA ASN A 83 -13.93 15.90 9.73
C ASN A 83 -14.18 14.72 10.69
N ALA A 84 -15.25 13.94 10.49
CA ALA A 84 -15.54 12.77 11.32
C ALA A 84 -14.53 11.65 11.04
N THR A 85 -14.31 11.37 9.75
CA THR A 85 -13.34 10.37 9.28
C THR A 85 -11.92 10.75 9.69
N TYR A 86 -11.52 12.02 9.57
CA TYR A 86 -10.21 12.48 10.00
C TYR A 86 -9.95 12.23 11.49
N ARG A 87 -10.94 12.49 12.35
CA ARG A 87 -10.82 12.22 13.79
C ARG A 87 -10.63 10.73 14.07
N LEU A 88 -11.36 9.87 13.37
CA LEU A 88 -11.20 8.42 13.48
C LEU A 88 -9.80 7.98 13.02
N LEU A 89 -9.38 8.42 11.83
CA LEU A 89 -8.06 8.12 11.27
C LEU A 89 -6.96 8.53 12.26
N LYS A 90 -7.00 9.76 12.78
CA LYS A 90 -6.03 10.27 13.74
C LYS A 90 -5.95 9.44 15.03
N ALA A 91 -7.09 8.91 15.51
CA ALA A 91 -7.13 8.11 16.72
C ALA A 91 -6.62 6.67 16.53
N THR A 92 -6.53 6.18 15.30
CA THR A 92 -6.31 4.75 15.00
C THR A 92 -5.16 4.48 14.03
N THR A 93 -4.36 5.50 13.73
CA THR A 93 -3.28 5.44 12.74
C THR A 93 -1.96 5.97 13.35
N PRO A 94 -0.81 5.31 13.15
CA PRO A 94 -0.58 4.11 12.32
C PRO A 94 -1.07 2.81 12.99
N GLY A 95 -1.20 1.73 12.21
CA GLY A 95 -1.49 0.41 12.76
C GLY A 95 -2.20 -0.56 11.81
N SER A 96 -2.85 -1.55 12.41
CA SER A 96 -3.41 -2.72 11.72
C SER A 96 -4.80 -2.49 11.13
N TYR A 97 -5.12 -1.24 10.79
CA TYR A 97 -6.40 -0.86 10.20
C TYR A 97 -6.25 -0.53 8.71
N THR A 98 -7.25 -0.95 7.93
CA THR A 98 -7.43 -0.52 6.55
C THR A 98 -8.76 0.22 6.43
N PHE A 99 -8.72 1.47 5.99
CA PHE A 99 -9.88 2.33 5.83
C PHE A 99 -10.37 2.28 4.39
N ILE A 100 -11.66 2.01 4.18
CA ILE A 100 -12.24 2.01 2.83
C ILE A 100 -12.86 3.38 2.58
N LEU A 101 -12.21 4.19 1.75
CA LEU A 101 -12.64 5.56 1.46
C LEU A 101 -12.81 5.77 -0.06
N GLU A 102 -13.55 6.80 -0.43
CA GLU A 102 -13.67 7.23 -1.84
C GLU A 102 -12.34 7.85 -2.29
N GLY A 103 -11.78 7.34 -3.40
CA GLY A 103 -10.51 7.82 -3.94
C GLY A 103 -10.65 9.18 -4.62
N THR A 104 -9.57 9.97 -4.60
CA THR A 104 -9.47 11.22 -5.37
C THR A 104 -9.11 10.93 -6.83
N ARG A 105 -9.04 11.98 -7.66
CA ARG A 105 -8.65 11.88 -9.08
C ARG A 105 -7.16 11.59 -9.27
N GLU A 106 -6.35 11.73 -8.21
CA GLU A 106 -4.92 11.39 -8.25
C GLU A 106 -4.69 9.87 -8.37
N LEU A 107 -5.68 9.06 -7.98
CA LEU A 107 -5.58 7.62 -8.10
C LEU A 107 -5.92 7.15 -9.52
N PRO A 108 -5.09 6.27 -10.11
CA PRO A 108 -5.43 5.58 -11.34
C PRO A 108 -6.74 4.80 -11.19
N ARG A 109 -7.69 4.97 -12.12
CA ARG A 109 -9.02 4.32 -12.05
C ARG A 109 -8.95 2.80 -11.87
N ARG A 110 -7.88 2.15 -12.33
CA ARG A 110 -7.65 0.69 -12.23
C ARG A 110 -7.43 0.16 -10.82
N VAL A 111 -7.00 1.01 -9.88
CA VAL A 111 -6.81 0.60 -8.47
C VAL A 111 -8.05 0.83 -7.61
N LEU A 112 -9.01 1.61 -8.12
CA LEU A 112 -10.29 1.86 -7.47
C LEU A 112 -11.26 0.73 -7.76
N HIS A 113 -12.17 0.48 -6.82
CA HIS A 113 -13.30 -0.41 -7.06
C HIS A 113 -14.14 0.12 -8.25
N PRO A 114 -14.46 -0.72 -9.26
CA PRO A 114 -15.06 -0.26 -10.53
C PRO A 114 -16.40 0.47 -10.34
N LYS A 115 -17.27 -0.05 -9.46
CA LYS A 115 -18.58 0.55 -9.12
C LYS A 115 -18.50 1.66 -8.05
N ARG A 116 -17.92 1.36 -6.89
CA ARG A 116 -17.94 2.23 -5.69
C ARG A 116 -16.94 3.39 -5.72
N LYS A 117 -15.92 3.32 -6.60
CA LYS A 117 -14.79 4.28 -6.64
C LYS A 117 -14.01 4.37 -5.32
N THR A 118 -14.08 3.34 -4.50
CA THR A 118 -13.38 3.24 -3.21
C THR A 118 -12.09 2.44 -3.31
N ILE A 119 -11.18 2.67 -2.37
CA ILE A 119 -9.93 1.91 -2.17
C ILE A 119 -9.68 1.73 -0.67
N GLY A 120 -8.96 0.67 -0.29
CA GLY A 120 -8.40 0.56 1.05
C GLY A 120 -7.20 1.50 1.22
N LEU A 121 -7.08 2.17 2.36
CA LEU A 121 -5.89 2.95 2.72
C LEU A 121 -5.39 2.51 4.09
N ARG A 122 -4.08 2.43 4.25
CA ARG A 122 -3.45 1.99 5.50
C ARG A 122 -2.14 2.73 5.72
N VAL A 123 -1.91 3.22 6.93
CA VAL A 123 -0.56 3.58 7.39
C VAL A 123 -0.05 2.47 8.29
N PRO A 124 0.98 1.71 7.86
CA PRO A 124 1.48 0.58 8.62
C PRO A 124 2.32 1.05 9.81
N ALA A 125 2.32 0.27 10.88
CA ALA A 125 3.20 0.46 12.04
C ALA A 125 4.43 -0.48 11.96
N ASN A 126 5.10 -0.50 10.81
CA ASN A 126 6.28 -1.35 10.58
C ASN A 126 7.44 -0.54 10.00
N THR A 127 8.58 -0.56 10.68
CA THR A 127 9.78 0.25 10.34
C THR A 127 10.32 -0.05 8.94
N VAL A 128 10.36 -1.33 8.53
CA VAL A 128 10.86 -1.73 7.20
C VAL A 128 9.93 -1.20 6.11
N THR A 129 8.62 -1.35 6.28
CA THR A 129 7.66 -0.84 5.29
C THR A 129 7.63 0.67 5.25
N LEU A 130 7.64 1.36 6.39
CA LEU A 130 7.68 2.82 6.43
C LEU A 130 8.95 3.38 5.79
N ALA A 131 10.09 2.70 5.94
CA ALA A 131 11.34 3.10 5.29
C ALA A 131 11.36 2.83 3.77
N LEU A 132 10.43 2.02 3.25
CA LEU A 132 10.28 1.74 1.83
C LEU A 132 9.34 2.72 1.10
N LEU A 133 8.40 3.33 1.82
CA LEU A 133 7.37 4.27 1.31
C LEU A 133 7.93 5.69 1.14
#